data_AF-D0DW11-F1
#
_entry.id   AF-D0DW11-F1
#
_cell.length_a   1.000
_cell.length_b   1.000
_cell.length_c   1.000
_cell.angle_alpha   90.00
_cell.angle_beta   90.00
_cell.angle_gamma   90.00
#
_symmetry.space_group_name_H-M   'P 1'
#
loop_
_entity.id
_entity.type
_entity.pdbx_description
1 polymer ?
#
loop_
_entity_poly.entity_id
_entity_poly.type
_entity_poly.pdbx_seq_one_letter_code
_entity_poly.pdbx_strand_id
1 'polypeptide(L)' 'RQRIGDWEIDTVIGRTGHSILLTVVDRLSRLTLIKKVMQKDSQEINKGLVELLGAIPKEFVHSITPDHGTEFLPAFTI' A
#
# COMPACT_ATOMS: atom_id res chain seq x y z
N ARG A 1 -5.25 -10.84 -13.90
CA ARG A 1 -6.50 -10.17 -13.44
C ARG A 1 -7.27 -9.67 -14.66
N GLN A 2 -8.58 -9.43 -14.58
CA GLN A 2 -9.43 -9.04 -15.74
C GLN A 2 -9.86 -7.57 -15.74
N ARG A 3 -9.66 -6.83 -14.63
CA ARG A 3 -10.03 -5.42 -14.49
C ARG A 3 -8.94 -4.63 -13.74
N ILE A 4 -8.95 -3.31 -13.90
CA ILE A 4 -8.19 -2.34 -13.09
C ILE A 4 -8.89 -2.18 -11.74
N GLY A 5 -8.13 -1.85 -10.72
CA GLY A 5 -8.59 -1.51 -9.38
C GLY A 5 -8.37 -2.62 -8.36
N ASP A 6 -7.48 -3.54 -8.68
CA ASP A 6 -7.19 -4.70 -7.88
C ASP A 6 -5.74 -4.63 -7.41
N TRP A 7 -5.58 -4.04 -6.23
CA TRP A 7 -4.33 -3.56 -5.70
C TRP A 7 -3.60 -4.62 -4.88
N GLU A 8 -2.28 -4.59 -4.99
CA GLU A 8 -1.34 -5.31 -4.14
C GLU A 8 -0.55 -4.28 -3.33
N ILE A 9 -0.40 -4.54 -2.03
CA ILE A 9 0.36 -3.67 -1.12
C ILE A 9 1.61 -4.41 -0.68
N ASP A 10 2.75 -3.73 -0.77
CA ASP A 10 4.05 -4.23 -0.29
C ASP A 10 4.80 -3.12 0.46
N THR A 11 5.78 -3.52 1.27
CA THR A 11 6.70 -2.66 2.02
C THR A 11 8.14 -3.03 1.75
N VAL A 12 8.95 -2.07 1.30
CA VAL A 12 10.40 -2.22 1.23
C VAL A 12 11.05 -1.50 2.41
N ILE A 13 11.76 -2.24 3.25
CA ILE A 13 12.48 -1.69 4.41
C ILE A 13 13.91 -1.32 4.00
N GLY A 14 14.23 -0.03 4.09
CA GLY A 14 15.59 0.46 3.88
C GLY A 14 16.52 0.04 5.01
N ARG A 15 17.70 -0.49 4.66
CA ARG A 15 18.72 -0.92 5.64
C ARG A 15 19.28 0.19 6.51
N THR A 16 19.32 1.43 6.02
CA THR A 16 19.95 2.57 6.70
C THR A 16 18.88 3.60 7.05
N GLY A 17 18.77 3.98 8.33
CA GLY A 17 17.81 4.98 8.79
C GLY A 17 16.36 4.50 8.91
N HIS A 18 16.09 3.20 8.74
CA HIS A 18 14.80 2.54 8.99
C HIS A 18 13.62 3.11 8.20
N SER A 19 13.88 3.81 7.08
CA SER A 19 12.81 4.30 6.21
C SER A 19 12.13 3.14 5.49
N ILE A 20 10.83 3.27 5.28
CA ILE A 20 9.99 2.29 4.58
C ILE A 20 9.49 2.91 3.29
N LEU A 21 9.48 2.13 2.21
CA LEU A 21 8.72 2.46 1.00
C LEU A 21 7.46 1.61 0.99
N LEU A 22 6.31 2.27 1.01
CA LEU A 22 5.02 1.66 0.74
C LEU A 22 4.80 1.66 -0.76
N THR A 23 4.38 0.52 -1.30
CA THR A 23 4.00 0.40 -2.71
C THR A 23 2.60 -0.13 -2.83
N VAL A 24 1.79 0.50 -3.69
CA VAL A 24 0.43 0.09 -4.04
C VAL A 24 0.38 -0.12 -5.55
N VAL A 25 0.20 -1.36 -5.98
CA VAL A 25 0.36 -1.79 -7.38
C VAL A 25 -0.93 -2.38 -7.92
N ASP A 26 -1.48 -1.82 -8.99
CA ASP A 26 -2.60 -2.43 -9.70
C ASP A 26 -2.10 -3.62 -10.52
N ARG A 27 -2.70 -4.80 -10.31
CA ARG A 27 -2.18 -6.05 -10.89
C ARG A 27 -2.48 -6.23 -12.39
N LEU A 28 -3.35 -5.41 -12.98
CA LEU A 28 -3.61 -5.45 -14.42
C LEU A 28 -2.75 -4.43 -15.18
N SER A 29 -2.88 -3.15 -14.84
CA SER A 29 -2.21 -2.03 -15.51
C SER A 29 -0.75 -1.87 -15.12
N ARG A 30 -0.34 -2.44 -13.97
CA ARG A 30 0.97 -2.24 -13.33
C ARG A 30 1.23 -0.79 -12.89
N LEU A 31 0.19 0.05 -12.85
CA LEU A 31 0.29 1.36 -12.22
C LEU A 31 0.75 1.18 -10.77
N THR A 32 1.85 1.85 -10.43
CA THR A 32 2.51 1.71 -9.14
C THR A 32 2.58 3.07 -8.47
N LEU A 33 1.97 3.17 -7.30
CA LEU A 33 2.10 4.34 -6.42
C LEU A 33 3.09 3.99 -5.31
N ILE A 34 3.99 4.92 -5.00
CA ILE A 34 5.03 4.73 -4.00
C ILE A 34 5.02 5.89 -3.01
N LYS A 35 5.11 5.58 -1.72
CA LYS A 35 5.28 6.58 -0.66
C LYS A 35 6.40 6.19 0.29
N LYS A 36 7.30 7.13 0.56
CA LYS A 36 8.30 6.97 1.63
C LYS A 36 7.71 7.34 2.98
N VAL A 37 7.87 6.46 3.96
CA VAL A 37 7.52 6.66 5.37
C VAL A 37 8.81 6.60 6.20
N MET A 38 8.95 7.51 7.16
CA MET A 38 10.22 7.69 7.88
C MET A 38 10.42 6.71 9.04
N GLN A 39 9.36 6.06 9.53
CA GLN A 39 9.42 5.17 10.69
C GLN A 39 8.71 3.84 10.44
N LYS A 40 9.23 2.76 11.02
CA LYS A 40 8.58 1.43 11.08
C LYS A 40 7.54 1.40 12.20
N ASP A 41 6.56 2.29 12.11
CA ASP A 41 5.41 2.31 12.99
C ASP A 41 4.14 1.94 12.19
N SER A 42 3.31 1.07 12.75
CA SER A 42 2.13 0.56 12.05
C SER A 42 1.09 1.65 11.79
N GLN A 43 1.00 2.69 12.64
CA GLN A 43 0.11 3.83 12.41
C GLN A 43 0.60 4.68 11.25
N GLU A 44 1.90 4.95 11.17
CA GLU A 44 2.50 5.72 10.08
C GLU A 44 2.40 4.97 8.73
N ILE A 45 2.56 3.65 8.75
CA ILE A 45 2.34 2.79 7.58
C ILE A 45 0.87 2.87 7.14
N ASN A 46 -0.08 2.67 8.05
CA ASN A 46 -1.50 2.71 7.72
C ASN A 46 -1.94 4.09 7.19
N LYS A 47 -1.46 5.17 7.81
CA LYS A 47 -1.68 6.54 7.33
C LYS A 47 -1.14 6.72 5.91
N GLY A 48 0.08 6.26 5.65
CA GLY A 48 0.67 6.31 4.32
C GLY A 48 -0.11 5.53 3.27
N LEU A 49 -0.66 4.36 3.64
CA LEU A 49 -1.52 3.56 2.77
C LEU A 49 -2.87 4.23 2.49
N VAL A 50 -3.52 4.80 3.52
CA VAL A 50 -4.78 5.56 3.35
C VAL A 50 -4.57 6.75 2.42
N GLU A 51 -3.45 7.46 2.54
CA GLU A 51 -3.14 8.58 1.64
C GLU A 51 -2.92 8.10 0.20
N LEU A 52 -2.22 6.99 -0.01
CA LEU A 52 -2.02 6.41 -1.35
C LEU A 52 -3.33 5.93 -1.97
N LEU A 53 -4.13 5.17 -1.22
CA LEU A 53 -5.40 4.62 -1.68
C LEU A 53 -6.46 5.73 -1.87
N GLY A 54 -6.46 6.74 -1.01
CA GLY A 54 -7.35 7.90 -1.11
C GLY A 54 -7.07 8.80 -2.30
N ALA A 55 -5.87 8.73 -2.89
CA ALA A 55 -5.55 9.42 -4.14
C ALA A 55 -6.13 8.72 -5.38
N ILE A 56 -6.62 7.49 -5.25
CA ILE A 56 -7.25 6.71 -6.33
C ILE A 56 -8.76 6.96 -6.27
N PRO A 57 -9.42 7.28 -7.40
CA PRO A 57 -10.88 7.36 -7.43
C PRO A 57 -11.52 6.06 -6.94
N LYS A 58 -12.56 6.15 -6.10
CA LYS A 58 -13.13 5.00 -5.39
C LYS A 58 -13.63 3.89 -6.32
N GLU A 59 -14.09 4.25 -7.52
CA GLU A 59 -14.50 3.30 -8.57
C GLU A 59 -13.36 2.40 -9.06
N PHE A 60 -12.11 2.81 -8.85
CA PHE A 60 -10.91 2.04 -9.17
C PHE A 60 -10.27 1.38 -7.94
N VAL A 61 -11.00 1.19 -6.84
CA VAL A 61 -10.53 0.44 -5.67
C VAL A 61 -11.52 -0.69 -5.38
N HIS A 62 -11.30 -1.85 -6.00
CA HIS A 62 -12.17 -3.03 -5.89
C HIS A 62 -11.65 -4.06 -4.89
N SER A 63 -10.35 -4.31 -4.87
CA SER A 63 -9.74 -5.21 -3.89
C SER A 63 -8.35 -4.75 -3.53
N ILE A 64 -7.96 -5.03 -2.29
CA ILE A 64 -6.65 -4.75 -1.74
C ILE A 64 -6.14 -6.07 -1.18
N THR A 65 -4.92 -6.46 -1.53
CA THR A 65 -4.25 -7.60 -0.93
C THR A 65 -2.90 -7.13 -0.39
N PRO A 66 -2.71 -7.09 0.94
CA PRO A 66 -1.37 -6.98 1.47
C PRO A 66 -0.60 -8.27 1.18
N ASP A 67 0.65 -8.15 0.75
CA ASP A 67 1.57 -9.28 0.84
C ASP A 67 1.79 -9.62 2.33
N HIS A 68 2.19 -10.85 2.64
CA HIS A 68 2.23 -11.46 3.98
C HIS A 68 3.19 -10.81 4.99
N GLY A 69 3.56 -9.55 4.82
CA GLY A 69 4.23 -8.73 5.82
C GLY A 69 3.39 -8.61 7.08
N THR A 70 4.00 -8.89 8.23
CA THR A 70 3.36 -8.75 9.55
C THR A 70 3.08 -7.28 9.90
N GLU A 71 3.61 -6.35 9.11
CA GLU A 71 3.40 -4.91 9.20
C GLU A 71 1.95 -4.48 8.90
N PHE A 72 1.15 -5.32 8.22
CA PHE A 72 -0.20 -5.01 7.79
C PHE A 72 -1.27 -5.74 8.65
N LEU A 73 -1.42 -5.33 9.90
CA LEU A 73 -2.49 -5.83 10.79
C LEU A 73 -3.89 -5.39 10.30
N PRO A 74 -4.99 -6.08 10.66
CA PRO A 74 -6.30 -5.92 10.05
C PRO A 74 -6.98 -4.63 10.52
N ALA A 75 -6.64 -3.51 9.88
CA ALA A 75 -7.26 -2.21 10.12
C ALA A 75 -7.84 -1.58 8.83
N PHE A 76 -7.97 -2.35 7.75
CA PHE A 76 -8.55 -1.86 6.50
C PHE A 76 -10.02 -2.30 6.37
N THR A 77 -10.90 -1.56 7.02
CA THR A 77 -12.29 -1.45 6.56
C THR A 77 -12.33 -0.31 5.56
N ILE A 78 -12.59 -0.62 4.29
CA ILE A 78 -12.75 0.35 3.19
C ILE A 78 -14.12 1.00 3.29
#